data_AF-A0A7J3RCW2-F1
#
_entry.id   AF-A0A7J3RCW2-F1
#
_cell.length_a   1.000
_cell.length_b   1.000
_cell.length_c   1.000
_cell.angle_alpha   90.00
_cell.angle_beta   90.00
_cell.angle_gamma   90.00
#
_symmetry.space_group_name_H-M   'P 1'
#
loop_
_entity.id
_entity.type
_entity.pdbx_description
1 polymer ?
#
loop_
_entity_poly.entity_id
_entity_poly.type
_entity_poly.pdbx_seq_one_letter_code
_entity_poly.pdbx_strand_id
1 'polypeptide(L)'
;MEKKEIINVINDKYLKQIKKARHELKYNRKNFWKKNKDNFINNIKTLVSFFSYPPGWRVNIIVSYFLLDKEGTSMPYDDEVWSFVDIVGATEKQGKDLVVFFNKKDLEFLSAPALIPLLVHEMKHVYQAAENPKRYIEEGINDKIHLENEREAEAEVKKYSDEFRKENVLEKVLYCYDKKGWKGAKKMAYYLYAESADAYGGGYNQEMMKDEYEVFLKAEEEKDIDIFIDYFINTFKKPEKIQEKTQEFEKPEFIEENIPKLEKVVS
;
A
#
# COMPACT_ATOMS: atom_id res chain seq x y z
N MET A 1 -6.13 16.64 13.52
CA MET A 1 -4.81 16.00 13.62
C MET A 1 -4.13 16.27 12.30
N GLU A 2 -2.96 16.90 12.32
CA GLU A 2 -2.25 17.26 11.10
C GLU A 2 -1.68 15.98 10.44
N LYS A 3 -1.57 15.96 9.11
CA LYS A 3 -1.12 14.80 8.32
C LYS A 3 0.23 14.21 8.78
N LYS A 4 1.13 15.06 9.29
CA LYS A 4 2.43 14.65 9.86
C LYS A 4 2.28 13.82 11.15
N GLU A 5 1.29 14.13 11.98
CA GLU A 5 1.04 13.42 13.24
C GLU A 5 0.57 11.98 12.99
N ILE A 6 -0.26 11.76 11.95
CA ILE A 6 -0.75 10.43 11.58
C ILE A 6 0.40 9.50 11.16
N ILE A 7 1.29 10.00 10.29
CA ILE A 7 2.45 9.23 9.81
C ILE A 7 3.34 8.81 10.98
N ASN A 8 3.62 9.72 11.91
CA ASN A 8 4.42 9.43 13.10
C ASN A 8 3.76 8.38 14.00
N VAL A 9 2.45 8.49 14.24
CA VAL A 9 1.70 7.52 15.06
C VAL A 9 1.72 6.12 14.41
N ILE A 10 1.48 6.05 13.10
CA ILE A 10 1.49 4.77 12.37
C ILE A 10 2.89 4.14 12.42
N ASN A 11 3.94 4.92 12.11
CA ASN A 11 5.32 4.45 12.18
C ASN A 11 5.69 3.98 13.59
N ASP A 12 5.45 4.77 14.63
CA ASP A 12 5.85 4.42 16.00
C ASP A 12 5.15 3.18 16.56
N LYS A 13 3.87 3.00 16.20
CA LYS A 13 3.02 1.91 16.70
C LYS A 13 3.20 0.61 15.92
N TYR A 14 3.31 0.66 14.59
CA TYR A 14 3.27 -0.54 13.75
C TYR A 14 4.64 -0.99 13.26
N LEU A 15 5.62 -0.09 13.13
CA LEU A 15 6.97 -0.50 12.74
C LEU A 15 7.58 -1.47 13.76
N LYS A 16 7.31 -1.28 15.06
CA LYS A 16 7.73 -2.21 16.12
C LYS A 16 7.08 -3.60 16.00
N GLN A 17 5.91 -3.69 15.36
CA GLN A 17 5.20 -4.95 15.17
C GLN A 17 5.81 -5.78 14.03
N ILE A 18 6.44 -5.16 13.04
CA ILE A 18 7.12 -5.86 11.93
C ILE A 18 8.15 -6.85 12.47
N LYS A 19 9.03 -6.42 13.36
CA LYS A 19 10.04 -7.34 13.94
C LYS A 19 9.40 -8.55 14.62
N LYS A 20 8.27 -8.35 15.31
CA LYS A 20 7.52 -9.43 15.96
C LYS A 20 6.86 -10.33 14.92
N ALA A 21 6.28 -9.77 13.86
CA ALA A 21 5.65 -10.50 12.77
C ALA A 21 6.68 -11.36 12.02
N ARG A 22 7.81 -10.80 11.55
CA ARG A 22 8.91 -11.55 10.94
C ARG A 22 9.44 -12.69 11.82
N HIS A 23 9.56 -12.45 13.13
CA HIS A 23 9.98 -13.49 14.07
C HIS A 23 8.91 -14.59 14.21
N GLU A 24 7.63 -14.23 14.36
CA GLU A 24 6.53 -15.21 14.38
C GLU A 24 6.45 -16.00 13.05
N LEU A 25 6.74 -15.36 11.92
CA LEU A 25 6.84 -16.02 10.60
C LEU A 25 8.03 -16.97 10.50
N LYS A 26 9.18 -16.67 11.10
CA LYS A 26 10.30 -17.62 11.07
C LYS A 26 10.04 -18.85 11.95
N TYR A 27 9.50 -18.63 13.15
CA TYR A 27 9.49 -19.68 14.17
C TYR A 27 8.10 -20.28 14.47
N ASN A 28 6.99 -19.65 14.04
CA ASN A 28 5.63 -20.10 14.34
C ASN A 28 4.55 -19.63 13.33
N ARG A 29 4.78 -19.88 12.02
CA ARG A 29 3.89 -19.46 10.92
C ARG A 29 2.43 -19.85 11.10
N LYS A 30 2.17 -21.08 11.53
CA LYS A 30 0.80 -21.59 11.69
C LYS A 30 -0.01 -20.73 12.67
N ASN A 31 0.59 -20.33 13.79
CA ASN A 31 -0.07 -19.47 14.76
C ASN A 31 -0.20 -18.03 14.24
N PHE A 32 0.82 -17.53 13.53
CA PHE A 32 0.79 -16.22 12.88
C PHE A 32 -0.42 -16.09 11.94
N TRP A 33 -0.59 -17.02 11.00
CA TRP A 33 -1.72 -17.02 10.06
C TRP A 33 -3.07 -17.08 10.75
N LYS A 34 -3.21 -17.95 11.76
CA LYS A 34 -4.46 -18.07 12.52
C LYS A 34 -4.80 -16.74 13.22
N LYS A 35 -3.83 -16.15 13.91
CA LYS A 35 -4.01 -14.89 14.63
C LYS A 35 -4.39 -13.75 13.70
N ASN A 36 -3.75 -13.63 12.53
CA ASN A 36 -4.08 -12.58 11.56
C ASN A 36 -5.50 -12.75 11.03
N LYS A 37 -5.87 -13.98 10.65
CA LYS A 37 -7.24 -14.31 10.19
C LYS A 37 -8.30 -13.98 11.24
N ASP A 38 -8.08 -14.40 12.48
CA ASP A 38 -9.00 -14.17 13.59
C ASP A 38 -9.16 -12.67 13.92
N ASN A 39 -8.11 -11.86 13.69
CA ASN A 39 -8.09 -10.44 14.01
C ASN A 39 -8.31 -9.51 12.81
N PHE A 40 -8.49 -10.04 11.60
CA PHE A 40 -8.43 -9.24 10.37
C PHE A 40 -9.39 -8.04 10.39
N ILE A 41 -10.66 -8.26 10.74
CA ILE A 41 -11.67 -7.18 10.81
C ILE A 41 -11.28 -6.11 11.82
N ASN A 42 -10.73 -6.51 12.98
CA ASN A 42 -10.28 -5.58 14.01
C ASN A 42 -9.04 -4.80 13.56
N ASN A 43 -8.13 -5.43 12.80
CA ASN A 43 -6.97 -4.77 12.22
C ASN A 43 -7.41 -3.68 11.23
N ILE A 44 -8.31 -4.01 10.29
CA ILE A 44 -8.87 -3.03 9.35
C ILE A 44 -9.54 -1.89 10.12
N LYS A 45 -10.47 -2.18 11.04
CA LYS A 45 -11.16 -1.16 11.84
C LYS A 45 -10.20 -0.24 12.60
N THR A 46 -9.14 -0.80 13.16
CA THR A 46 -8.14 -0.01 13.90
C THR A 46 -7.34 0.87 12.95
N LEU A 47 -6.89 0.34 11.82
CA LEU A 47 -6.04 1.08 10.89
C LEU A 47 -6.81 2.20 10.18
N VAL A 48 -8.05 1.94 9.75
CA VAL A 48 -8.88 2.98 9.11
C VAL A 48 -9.26 4.10 10.08
N SER A 49 -9.25 3.84 11.40
CA SER A 49 -9.51 4.87 12.42
C SER A 49 -8.42 5.94 12.54
N PHE A 50 -7.24 5.74 11.94
CA PHE A 50 -6.21 6.77 11.88
C PHE A 50 -6.51 7.86 10.85
N PHE A 51 -7.44 7.61 9.92
CA PHE A 51 -7.79 8.54 8.86
C PHE A 51 -9.06 9.28 9.24
N SER A 52 -9.07 10.59 9.00
CA SER A 52 -10.33 11.31 8.88
C SER A 52 -11.07 10.87 7.63
N TYR A 53 -12.37 11.13 7.57
CA TYR A 53 -13.16 10.98 6.33
C TYR A 53 -13.43 12.35 5.70
N PRO A 54 -13.62 12.42 4.37
CA PRO A 54 -13.95 13.66 3.69
C PRO A 54 -15.21 14.32 4.29
N PRO A 55 -15.20 15.63 4.61
CA PRO A 55 -16.33 16.28 5.25
C PRO A 55 -17.63 16.16 4.44
N GLY A 56 -18.70 15.74 5.11
CA GLY A 56 -20.02 15.57 4.49
C GLY A 56 -20.18 14.31 3.64
N TRP A 57 -19.18 13.41 3.63
CA TRP A 57 -19.27 12.10 3.00
C TRP A 57 -19.44 11.00 4.05
N ARG A 58 -20.28 10.00 3.75
CA ARG A 58 -20.33 8.74 4.47
C ARG A 58 -19.44 7.72 3.76
N VAL A 59 -18.54 7.09 4.51
CA VAL A 59 -17.61 6.08 3.98
C VAL A 59 -17.97 4.73 4.59
N ASN A 60 -18.40 3.80 3.73
CA ASN A 60 -18.79 2.45 4.13
C ASN A 60 -17.65 1.49 3.84
N ILE A 61 -17.08 0.87 4.86
CA ILE A 61 -15.97 -0.07 4.71
C ILE A 61 -16.54 -1.49 4.73
N ILE A 62 -16.34 -2.21 3.63
CA ILE A 62 -16.79 -3.58 3.44
C ILE A 62 -15.57 -4.49 3.41
N VAL A 63 -15.61 -5.54 4.23
CA VAL A 63 -14.52 -6.52 4.32
C VAL A 63 -15.10 -7.91 4.10
N SER A 64 -14.94 -8.44 2.89
CA SER A 64 -15.53 -9.72 2.48
C SER A 64 -14.62 -10.44 1.50
N TYR A 65 -14.87 -11.72 1.26
CA TYR A 65 -14.40 -12.35 0.03
C TYR A 65 -15.20 -11.78 -1.15
N PHE A 66 -14.56 -11.65 -2.32
CA PHE A 66 -15.28 -11.38 -3.57
C PHE A 66 -16.38 -12.42 -3.78
N LEU A 67 -17.44 -12.07 -4.50
CA LEU A 67 -18.63 -12.90 -4.77
C LEU A 67 -18.36 -14.13 -5.66
N LEU A 68 -17.22 -14.79 -5.51
CA LEU A 68 -16.80 -15.91 -6.32
C LEU A 68 -17.00 -17.22 -5.56
N ASP A 69 -17.71 -18.15 -6.19
CA ASP A 69 -17.95 -19.55 -5.77
C ASP A 69 -16.67 -20.41 -5.65
N LYS A 70 -15.49 -19.78 -5.67
CA LYS A 70 -14.16 -20.40 -5.63
C LYS A 70 -13.57 -20.39 -4.22
N GLU A 71 -14.32 -20.90 -3.25
CA GLU A 71 -13.76 -21.08 -1.93
C GLU A 71 -12.56 -22.05 -1.97
N GLY A 72 -11.37 -21.54 -1.62
CA GLY A 72 -10.18 -22.37 -1.39
C GLY A 72 -9.23 -22.55 -2.58
N THR A 73 -9.54 -22.03 -3.76
CA THR A 73 -8.67 -22.16 -4.95
C THR A 73 -7.93 -20.88 -5.33
N SER A 74 -8.53 -19.72 -5.04
CA SER A 74 -7.97 -18.40 -5.32
C SER A 74 -6.79 -18.07 -4.41
N MET A 75 -5.85 -17.29 -4.97
CA MET A 75 -4.62 -16.83 -4.34
C MET A 75 -4.46 -15.31 -4.50
N PRO A 76 -3.62 -14.67 -3.67
CA PRO A 76 -3.38 -13.23 -3.72
C PRO A 76 -2.95 -12.67 -5.08
N TYR A 77 -2.29 -13.47 -5.92
CA TYR A 77 -1.84 -13.08 -7.25
C TYR A 77 -2.87 -13.31 -8.37
N ASP A 78 -4.09 -13.76 -8.06
CA ASP A 78 -5.10 -14.00 -9.09
C ASP A 78 -5.82 -12.68 -9.41
N ASP A 79 -6.01 -12.37 -10.70
CA ASP A 79 -6.51 -11.06 -11.18
C ASP A 79 -7.86 -10.63 -10.59
N GLU A 80 -8.65 -11.58 -10.08
CA GLU A 80 -9.95 -11.35 -9.45
C GLU A 80 -9.85 -10.98 -7.95
N VAL A 81 -8.64 -10.82 -7.43
CA VAL A 81 -8.33 -10.61 -6.01
C VAL A 81 -7.78 -9.20 -5.78
N TRP A 82 -8.67 -8.20 -5.78
CA TRP A 82 -8.33 -6.78 -5.60
C TRP A 82 -9.29 -6.07 -4.62
N SER A 83 -8.83 -4.93 -4.11
CA SER A 83 -9.62 -3.98 -3.30
C SER A 83 -9.93 -2.74 -4.13
N PHE A 84 -10.97 -1.98 -3.75
CA PHE A 84 -11.36 -0.78 -4.50
C PHE A 84 -12.17 0.21 -3.68
N VAL A 85 -12.26 1.43 -4.21
CA VAL A 85 -13.19 2.48 -3.77
C VAL A 85 -14.19 2.77 -4.86
N ASP A 86 -15.46 3.00 -4.49
CA ASP A 86 -16.50 3.38 -5.43
C ASP A 86 -17.46 4.43 -4.86
N ILE A 87 -18.07 5.23 -5.74
CA ILE A 87 -19.08 6.24 -5.43
C ILE A 87 -20.47 5.61 -5.53
N VAL A 88 -21.12 5.46 -4.39
CA VAL A 88 -22.52 4.99 -4.31
C VAL A 88 -23.50 6.14 -4.57
N GLY A 89 -23.17 7.35 -4.10
CA GLY A 89 -23.98 8.53 -4.28
C GLY A 89 -23.15 9.81 -4.17
N ALA A 90 -23.45 10.80 -5.01
CA ALA A 90 -22.77 12.10 -4.99
C ALA A 90 -23.73 13.28 -5.28
N THR A 91 -25.01 13.14 -4.91
CA THR A 91 -26.06 14.15 -5.17
C THR A 91 -26.77 14.56 -3.89
N GLU A 92 -27.42 15.73 -3.88
CA GLU A 92 -28.19 16.18 -2.71
C GLU A 92 -29.32 15.22 -2.32
N LYS A 93 -29.94 14.55 -3.29
CA LYS A 93 -31.08 13.65 -3.05
C LYS A 93 -30.66 12.25 -2.63
N GLN A 94 -29.56 11.74 -3.17
CA GLN A 94 -29.07 10.39 -2.85
C GLN A 94 -28.10 10.39 -1.66
N GLY A 95 -27.53 11.55 -1.33
CA GLY A 95 -26.44 11.67 -0.37
C GLY A 95 -25.07 11.57 -1.05
N LYS A 96 -24.05 11.68 -0.20
CA LYS A 96 -22.62 11.60 -0.54
C LYS A 96 -22.07 10.36 0.16
N ASP A 97 -22.00 9.27 -0.58
CA ASP A 97 -21.72 7.93 -0.08
C ASP A 97 -20.62 7.28 -0.90
N LEU A 98 -19.60 6.79 -0.20
CA LEU A 98 -18.50 6.01 -0.75
C LEU A 98 -18.53 4.61 -0.14
N VAL A 99 -18.07 3.64 -0.91
CA VAL A 99 -17.74 2.30 -0.44
C VAL A 99 -16.25 2.07 -0.62
N VAL A 100 -15.61 1.48 0.38
CA VAL A 100 -14.27 0.91 0.27
C VAL A 100 -14.41 -0.58 0.50
N PHE A 101 -14.03 -1.38 -0.49
CA PHE A 101 -14.09 -2.83 -0.42
C PHE A 101 -12.68 -3.40 -0.25
N PHE A 102 -12.46 -4.12 0.85
CA PHE A 102 -11.24 -4.88 1.11
C PHE A 102 -11.48 -6.37 0.92
N ASN A 103 -10.79 -6.95 -0.07
CA ASN A 103 -10.94 -8.37 -0.38
C ASN A 103 -10.15 -9.25 0.60
N LYS A 104 -10.87 -10.03 1.40
CA LYS A 104 -10.27 -10.97 2.37
C LYS A 104 -9.29 -11.96 1.75
N LYS A 105 -9.44 -12.33 0.46
CA LYS A 105 -8.54 -13.30 -0.19
C LYS A 105 -7.11 -12.79 -0.32
N ASP A 106 -6.92 -11.48 -0.51
CA ASP A 106 -5.60 -10.87 -0.59
C ASP A 106 -5.02 -10.56 0.81
N LEU A 107 -5.89 -10.36 1.81
CA LEU A 107 -5.52 -9.57 2.98
C LEU A 107 -5.62 -10.28 4.33
N GLU A 108 -6.49 -11.28 4.48
CA GLU A 108 -6.85 -11.75 5.83
C GLU A 108 -5.71 -12.46 6.57
N PHE A 109 -4.71 -12.93 5.83
CA PHE A 109 -3.51 -13.56 6.38
C PHE A 109 -2.43 -12.53 6.74
N LEU A 110 -2.55 -11.30 6.25
CA LEU A 110 -1.57 -10.24 6.47
C LEU A 110 -1.63 -9.72 7.91
N SER A 111 -0.48 -9.40 8.46
CA SER A 111 -0.37 -8.68 9.72
C SER A 111 -0.84 -7.23 9.56
N ALA A 112 -1.19 -6.59 10.69
CA ALA A 112 -1.56 -5.18 10.69
C ALA A 112 -0.54 -4.25 9.99
N PRO A 113 0.79 -4.37 10.20
CA PRO A 113 1.75 -3.54 9.46
C PRO A 113 1.76 -3.83 7.95
N ALA A 114 1.60 -5.09 7.52
CA ALA A 114 1.54 -5.44 6.10
C ALA A 114 0.28 -4.93 5.39
N LEU A 115 -0.78 -4.60 6.13
CA LEU A 115 -2.01 -3.99 5.59
C LEU A 115 -1.91 -2.48 5.34
N ILE A 116 -0.93 -1.80 5.95
CA ILE A 116 -0.81 -0.34 5.87
C ILE A 116 -0.69 0.18 4.44
N PRO A 117 0.17 -0.37 3.56
CA PRO A 117 0.34 0.15 2.21
C PRO A 117 -0.98 0.21 1.45
N LEU A 118 -1.73 -0.90 1.42
CA LEU A 118 -3.02 -0.96 0.76
C LEU A 118 -4.06 -0.05 1.40
N LEU A 119 -4.16 -0.02 2.74
CA LEU A 119 -5.12 0.85 3.41
C LEU A 119 -4.86 2.33 3.11
N VAL A 120 -3.59 2.76 3.13
CA VAL A 120 -3.22 4.14 2.78
C VAL A 120 -3.60 4.45 1.34
N HIS A 121 -3.31 3.52 0.43
CA HIS A 121 -3.64 3.61 -0.99
C HIS A 121 -5.16 3.80 -1.18
N GLU A 122 -5.98 2.88 -0.69
CA GLU A 122 -7.45 2.96 -0.83
C GLU A 122 -8.04 4.17 -0.10
N MET A 123 -7.48 4.55 1.05
CA MET A 123 -7.94 5.76 1.71
C MET A 123 -7.62 7.03 0.90
N LYS A 124 -6.58 7.05 0.07
CA LYS A 124 -6.33 8.18 -0.83
C LYS A 124 -7.37 8.26 -1.95
N HIS A 125 -7.77 7.12 -2.51
CA HIS A 125 -8.88 6.99 -3.44
C HIS A 125 -10.20 7.54 -2.87
N VAL A 126 -10.50 7.29 -1.59
CA VAL A 126 -11.66 7.90 -0.88
C VAL A 126 -11.64 9.43 -0.94
N TYR A 127 -10.47 10.05 -0.74
CA TYR A 127 -10.35 11.52 -0.82
C TYR A 127 -10.46 12.02 -2.26
N GLN A 128 -9.82 11.34 -3.22
CA GLN A 128 -9.91 11.70 -4.64
C GLN A 128 -11.36 11.65 -5.15
N ALA A 129 -12.09 10.59 -4.79
CA ALA A 129 -13.51 10.42 -5.08
C ALA A 129 -14.36 11.54 -4.48
N ALA A 130 -14.07 11.94 -3.24
CA ALA A 130 -14.80 12.99 -2.55
C ALA A 130 -14.51 14.41 -3.05
N GLU A 131 -13.26 14.69 -3.43
CA GLU A 131 -12.78 16.00 -3.90
C GLU A 131 -13.30 16.31 -5.30
N ASN A 132 -13.29 15.32 -6.21
CA ASN A 132 -13.81 15.49 -7.57
C ASN A 132 -14.56 14.25 -8.06
N PRO A 133 -15.83 14.06 -7.64
CA PRO A 133 -16.61 12.86 -7.97
C PRO A 133 -16.76 12.61 -9.46
N LYS A 134 -16.92 13.68 -10.25
CA LYS A 134 -17.08 13.58 -11.71
C LYS A 134 -15.83 12.99 -12.35
N ARG A 135 -14.67 13.56 -12.02
CA ARG A 135 -13.38 13.09 -12.54
C ARG A 135 -13.05 11.68 -12.06
N TYR A 136 -13.40 11.34 -10.82
CA TYR A 136 -13.19 10.00 -10.29
C TYR A 136 -14.02 8.95 -11.06
N ILE A 137 -15.30 9.24 -11.35
CA ILE A 137 -16.12 8.37 -12.20
C ILE A 137 -15.53 8.23 -13.62
N GLU A 138 -14.97 9.32 -14.17
CA GLU A 138 -14.35 9.30 -15.50
C GLU A 138 -13.12 8.37 -15.59
N GLU A 139 -12.46 8.05 -14.46
CA GLU A 139 -11.27 7.19 -14.45
C GLU A 139 -11.58 5.77 -14.95
N GLY A 140 -12.77 5.25 -14.66
CA GLY A 140 -13.19 3.90 -15.06
C GLY A 140 -13.32 3.68 -16.56
N ILE A 141 -13.21 4.75 -17.36
CA ILE A 141 -13.19 4.70 -18.84
C ILE A 141 -12.02 5.48 -19.44
N ASN A 142 -11.08 5.98 -18.63
CA ASN A 142 -9.96 6.80 -19.08
C ASN A 142 -8.67 6.44 -18.35
N ASP A 143 -7.88 5.58 -18.98
CA ASP A 143 -6.59 5.08 -18.45
C ASP A 143 -5.63 6.19 -18.01
N LYS A 144 -5.66 7.35 -18.69
CA LYS A 144 -4.78 8.46 -18.31
C LYS A 144 -5.19 9.05 -16.96
N ILE A 145 -6.49 9.23 -16.72
CA ILE A 145 -7.00 9.74 -15.45
C ILE A 145 -6.76 8.70 -14.36
N HIS A 146 -7.04 7.42 -14.65
CA HIS A 146 -6.75 6.29 -13.76
C HIS A 146 -5.29 6.30 -13.30
N LEU A 147 -4.35 6.32 -14.25
CA LEU A 147 -2.90 6.37 -13.98
C LEU A 147 -2.49 7.59 -13.14
N GLU A 148 -3.13 8.74 -13.33
CA GLU A 148 -2.85 9.95 -12.54
C GLU A 148 -3.30 9.77 -11.09
N ASN A 149 -4.49 9.22 -10.86
CA ASN A 149 -5.04 8.98 -9.51
C ASN A 149 -4.22 7.90 -8.78
N GLU A 150 -3.89 6.80 -9.46
CA GLU A 150 -3.05 5.72 -8.96
C GLU A 150 -1.66 6.22 -8.51
N ARG A 151 -0.99 7.03 -9.34
CA ARG A 151 0.31 7.62 -8.98
C ARG A 151 0.25 8.49 -7.73
N GLU A 152 -0.85 9.20 -7.54
CA GLU A 152 -1.05 10.04 -6.37
C GLU A 152 -1.34 9.20 -5.11
N ALA A 153 -2.12 8.12 -5.22
CA ALA A 153 -2.32 7.14 -4.16
C ALA A 153 -0.99 6.51 -3.73
N GLU A 154 -0.18 6.09 -4.70
CA GLU A 154 1.15 5.52 -4.49
C GLU A 154 2.13 6.51 -3.83
N ALA A 155 2.09 7.78 -4.22
CA ALA A 155 2.90 8.82 -3.60
C ALA A 155 2.54 9.03 -2.12
N GLU A 156 1.30 8.73 -1.72
CA GLU A 156 0.88 8.75 -0.32
C GLU A 156 1.49 7.59 0.47
N VAL A 157 1.50 6.38 -0.09
CA VAL A 157 2.12 5.20 0.52
C VAL A 157 3.60 5.41 0.79
N LYS A 158 4.33 6.02 -0.16
CA LYS A 158 5.78 6.28 -0.06
C LYS A 158 6.20 7.21 1.08
N LYS A 159 5.24 7.88 1.74
CA LYS A 159 5.52 8.72 2.92
C LYS A 159 5.74 7.91 4.20
N TYR A 160 5.31 6.66 4.20
CA TYR A 160 5.49 5.72 5.31
C TYR A 160 6.80 4.94 5.15
N SER A 161 7.22 4.24 6.20
CA SER A 161 8.44 3.43 6.16
C SER A 161 8.35 2.32 5.10
N ASP A 162 9.41 2.17 4.29
CA ASP A 162 9.58 1.07 3.32
C ASP A 162 9.44 -0.32 3.96
N GLU A 163 9.66 -0.44 5.27
CA GLU A 163 9.47 -1.69 6.00
C GLU A 163 8.04 -2.25 5.92
N PHE A 164 7.02 -1.40 5.78
CA PHE A 164 5.64 -1.87 5.61
C PHE A 164 5.43 -2.59 4.27
N ARG A 165 6.01 -2.06 3.19
CA ARG A 165 6.01 -2.71 1.87
C ARG A 165 6.77 -4.03 1.93
N LYS A 166 7.96 -4.02 2.53
CA LYS A 166 8.76 -5.24 2.72
C LYS A 166 8.02 -6.33 3.48
N GLU A 167 7.28 -5.95 4.53
CA GLU A 167 6.46 -6.89 5.28
C GLU A 167 5.32 -7.47 4.44
N ASN A 168 4.66 -6.64 3.63
CA ASN A 168 3.64 -7.11 2.68
C ASN A 168 4.22 -8.14 1.70
N VAL A 169 5.35 -7.84 1.06
CA VAL A 169 6.06 -8.74 0.13
C VAL A 169 6.40 -10.07 0.80
N LEU A 170 7.05 -10.02 1.97
CA LEU A 170 7.44 -11.21 2.71
C LEU A 170 6.22 -12.09 3.02
N GLU A 171 5.15 -11.49 3.56
CA GLU A 171 3.97 -12.22 3.99
C GLU A 171 3.19 -12.84 2.82
N LYS A 172 3.01 -12.10 1.71
CA LYS A 172 2.35 -12.63 0.50
C LYS A 172 3.11 -13.82 -0.09
N VAL A 173 4.44 -13.72 -0.22
CA VAL A 173 5.28 -14.81 -0.76
C VAL A 173 5.24 -16.03 0.16
N LEU A 174 5.40 -15.85 1.48
CA LEU A 174 5.37 -16.95 2.44
C LEU A 174 4.00 -17.63 2.54
N TYR A 175 2.91 -16.86 2.46
CA TYR A 175 1.58 -17.42 2.43
C TYR A 175 1.37 -18.32 1.21
N CYS A 176 1.77 -17.85 0.03
CA CYS A 176 1.70 -18.63 -1.21
C CYS A 176 2.61 -19.87 -1.18
N TYR A 177 3.79 -19.76 -0.54
CA TYR A 177 4.65 -20.91 -0.25
C TYR A 177 3.96 -21.96 0.63
N ASP A 178 3.37 -21.55 1.76
CA ASP A 178 2.71 -22.48 2.69
C ASP A 178 1.48 -23.16 2.07
N LYS A 179 0.81 -22.52 1.11
CA LYS A 179 -0.39 -23.05 0.45
C LYS A 179 -0.10 -23.91 -0.77
N LYS A 180 0.88 -23.54 -1.60
CA LYS A 180 1.12 -24.14 -2.92
C LYS A 180 2.60 -24.49 -3.17
N GLY A 181 3.43 -24.46 -2.13
CA GLY A 181 4.88 -24.69 -2.22
C GLY A 181 5.60 -23.67 -3.08
N TRP A 182 6.77 -24.05 -3.59
CA TRP A 182 7.60 -23.20 -4.47
C TRP A 182 6.85 -22.67 -5.69
N LYS A 183 5.92 -23.46 -6.27
CA LYS A 183 5.12 -23.00 -7.42
C LYS A 183 4.27 -21.77 -7.08
N GLY A 184 3.61 -21.78 -5.91
CA GLY A 184 2.82 -20.64 -5.44
C GLY A 184 3.70 -19.44 -5.12
N ALA A 185 4.77 -19.69 -4.37
CA ALA A 185 5.72 -18.65 -3.98
C ALA A 185 6.34 -17.94 -5.20
N LYS A 186 6.74 -18.70 -6.23
CA LYS A 186 7.31 -18.18 -7.47
C LYS A 186 6.33 -17.32 -8.24
N LYS A 187 5.08 -17.76 -8.38
CA LYS A 187 4.04 -16.96 -9.04
C LYS A 187 3.82 -15.65 -8.29
N MET A 188 3.76 -15.70 -6.96
CA MET A 188 3.62 -14.48 -6.13
C MET A 188 4.82 -13.54 -6.27
N ALA A 189 6.04 -14.06 -6.17
CA ALA A 189 7.25 -13.24 -6.28
C ALA A 189 7.37 -12.59 -7.66
N TYR A 190 7.08 -13.34 -8.73
CA TYR A 190 7.06 -12.80 -10.09
C TYR A 190 5.97 -11.73 -10.25
N TYR A 191 4.76 -11.97 -9.72
CA TYR A 191 3.68 -11.00 -9.74
C TYR A 191 4.09 -9.68 -9.07
N LEU A 192 4.64 -9.72 -7.85
CA LEU A 192 5.09 -8.53 -7.13
C LEU A 192 6.27 -7.82 -7.80
N TYR A 193 7.12 -8.55 -8.52
CA TYR A 193 8.31 -8.00 -9.20
C TYR A 193 7.99 -7.42 -10.58
N ALA A 194 7.05 -8.02 -11.33
CA ALA A 194 6.90 -7.75 -12.77
C ALA A 194 5.46 -7.51 -13.24
N GLU A 195 4.43 -8.07 -12.61
CA GLU A 195 3.05 -8.03 -13.15
C GLU A 195 2.14 -7.04 -12.42
N SER A 196 2.34 -6.82 -11.12
CA SER A 196 1.48 -5.99 -10.25
C SER A 196 1.27 -4.56 -10.79
N ALA A 197 2.30 -3.95 -11.37
CA ALA A 197 2.21 -2.62 -11.94
C ALA A 197 1.26 -2.55 -13.15
N ASP A 198 1.20 -3.62 -13.96
CA ASP A 198 0.37 -3.68 -15.16
C ASP A 198 -1.07 -4.13 -14.85
N ALA A 199 -1.25 -4.97 -13.82
CA ALA A 199 -2.54 -5.56 -13.46
C ALA A 199 -3.62 -4.52 -13.09
N TYR A 200 -3.22 -3.36 -12.57
CA TYR A 200 -4.14 -2.31 -12.09
C TYR A 200 -3.82 -0.94 -12.69
N GLY A 201 -3.27 -0.90 -13.91
CA GLY A 201 -3.04 0.35 -14.62
C GLY A 201 -2.10 1.31 -13.88
N GLY A 202 -1.00 0.78 -13.31
CA GLY A 202 0.04 1.57 -12.63
C GLY A 202 -0.15 1.76 -11.11
N GLY A 203 -1.19 1.18 -10.51
CA GLY A 203 -1.59 1.36 -9.11
C GLY A 203 -0.78 0.66 -8.02
N TYR A 204 0.15 -0.19 -8.39
CA TYR A 204 1.00 -0.91 -7.44
C TYR A 204 2.40 -0.91 -8.01
N ASN A 205 3.16 0.17 -7.81
CA ASN A 205 4.53 0.22 -8.31
C ASN A 205 5.25 -1.00 -7.76
N GLN A 206 5.81 -1.82 -8.66
CA GLN A 206 6.66 -2.98 -8.39
C GLN A 206 6.89 -3.19 -6.88
N GLU A 207 6.00 -3.95 -6.25
CA GLU A 207 5.98 -4.10 -4.80
C GLU A 207 7.26 -4.78 -4.30
N MET A 208 7.88 -5.62 -5.13
CA MET A 208 9.12 -6.33 -4.85
C MET A 208 10.28 -5.79 -5.68
N MET A 209 11.33 -5.32 -5.00
CA MET A 209 12.53 -4.80 -5.64
C MET A 209 13.35 -5.93 -6.28
N LYS A 210 14.25 -5.56 -7.21
CA LYS A 210 15.07 -6.54 -7.93
C LYS A 210 15.97 -7.37 -7.01
N ASP A 211 16.61 -6.76 -6.03
CA ASP A 211 17.45 -7.47 -5.07
C ASP A 211 16.64 -8.43 -4.19
N GLU A 212 15.43 -8.02 -3.78
CA GLU A 212 14.48 -8.90 -3.07
C GLU A 212 14.11 -10.12 -3.92
N TYR A 213 13.84 -9.91 -5.21
CA TYR A 213 13.51 -10.97 -6.16
C TYR A 213 14.70 -11.91 -6.42
N GLU A 214 15.92 -11.38 -6.54
CA GLU A 214 17.15 -12.18 -6.68
C GLU A 214 17.39 -13.07 -5.44
N VAL A 215 17.12 -12.55 -4.23
CA VAL A 215 17.17 -13.34 -3.00
C VAL A 215 16.11 -14.44 -2.99
N PHE A 216 14.90 -14.17 -3.48
CA PHE A 216 13.88 -15.21 -3.66
C PHE A 216 14.34 -16.31 -4.62
N LEU A 217 14.93 -15.96 -5.77
CA LEU A 217 15.43 -16.92 -6.73
C LEU A 217 16.53 -17.81 -6.13
N LYS A 218 17.44 -17.22 -5.34
CA LYS A 218 18.45 -17.97 -4.60
C LYS A 218 17.81 -18.96 -3.60
N ALA A 219 16.82 -18.50 -2.83
CA ALA A 219 16.06 -19.35 -1.91
C ALA A 219 15.35 -20.52 -2.65
N GLU A 220 14.79 -20.25 -3.83
CA GLU A 220 14.16 -21.29 -4.68
C GLU A 220 15.17 -22.31 -5.19
N GLU A 221 16.36 -21.88 -5.63
CA GLU A 221 17.44 -22.74 -6.12
C GLU A 221 17.97 -23.65 -5.01
N GLU A 222 18.26 -23.08 -3.84
CA GLU A 222 18.77 -23.81 -2.67
C GLU A 222 17.67 -24.60 -1.94
N LYS A 223 16.41 -24.45 -2.35
CA LYS A 223 15.23 -25.05 -1.70
C LYS A 223 15.10 -24.73 -0.22
N ASP A 224 15.57 -23.55 0.17
CA ASP A 224 15.53 -23.05 1.54
C ASP A 224 14.84 -21.69 1.59
N ILE A 225 13.57 -21.69 2.02
CA ILE A 225 12.78 -20.47 2.15
C ILE A 225 13.31 -19.55 3.27
N ASP A 226 14.06 -20.08 4.23
CA ASP A 226 14.59 -19.28 5.33
C ASP A 226 15.64 -18.27 4.85
N ILE A 227 16.31 -18.52 3.72
CA ILE A 227 17.19 -17.54 3.05
C ILE A 227 16.42 -16.24 2.74
N PHE A 228 15.19 -16.39 2.23
CA PHE A 228 14.33 -15.25 1.93
C PHE A 228 13.86 -14.56 3.22
N ILE A 229 13.41 -15.33 4.21
CA ILE A 229 12.96 -14.79 5.50
C ILE A 229 14.09 -14.01 6.20
N ASP A 230 15.29 -14.56 6.20
CA ASP A 230 16.45 -13.98 6.89
C ASP A 230 16.94 -12.71 6.24
N TYR A 231 16.85 -12.59 4.91
CA TYR A 231 17.10 -11.31 4.24
C TYR A 231 16.18 -10.20 4.78
N PHE A 232 14.88 -10.47 4.93
CA PHE A 232 13.95 -9.47 5.48
C PHE A 232 14.18 -9.23 6.98
N ILE A 233 14.52 -10.24 7.78
CA ILE A 233 14.86 -10.03 9.20
C ILE A 233 16.09 -9.14 9.37
N ASN A 234 17.13 -9.36 8.55
CA ASN A 234 18.42 -8.66 8.67
C ASN A 234 18.40 -7.22 8.12
N THR A 235 17.47 -6.90 7.23
CA THR A 235 17.35 -5.57 6.64
C THR A 235 16.54 -4.58 7.47
N PHE A 236 15.86 -5.03 8.53
CA PHE A 236 15.05 -4.18 9.40
C PHE A 236 15.92 -3.18 10.18
N LYS A 237 15.95 -1.91 9.73
CA LYS A 237 16.59 -0.83 10.49
C LYS A 237 15.74 -0.47 11.70
N LYS A 238 16.36 -0.35 12.89
CA LYS A 238 15.65 0.26 14.05
C LYS A 238 15.19 1.66 13.63
N PRO A 239 14.00 2.12 14.05
CA PRO A 239 13.61 3.50 13.85
C PRO A 239 14.69 4.38 14.48
N GLU A 240 15.45 5.09 13.64
CA GLU A 240 16.23 6.22 14.10
C GLU A 240 15.23 7.20 14.68
N LYS A 241 15.48 7.68 15.90
CA LYS A 241 14.74 8.84 16.41
C LYS A 241 14.87 9.90 15.32
N ILE A 242 13.76 10.31 14.72
CA ILE A 242 13.72 11.43 13.80
C ILE A 242 14.26 12.62 14.60
N GLN A 243 15.55 12.90 14.47
CA GLN A 243 16.07 14.19 14.84
C GLN A 243 15.49 15.12 13.80
N GLU A 244 14.60 16.01 14.22
CA GLU A 244 14.25 17.19 13.47
C GLU A 244 15.54 17.97 13.20
N LYS A 245 16.24 17.64 12.11
CA LYS A 245 17.11 18.61 11.47
C LYS A 245 16.18 19.57 10.75
N THR A 246 15.83 20.63 11.46
CA THR A 246 15.46 21.89 10.84
C THR A 246 16.61 22.24 9.89
N GLN A 247 16.44 21.96 8.60
CA GLN A 247 17.24 22.64 7.59
C GLN A 247 16.71 24.07 7.59
N GLU A 248 17.44 24.95 8.28
CA GLU A 248 17.36 26.38 7.99
C GLU A 248 17.71 26.52 6.51
N PHE A 249 16.70 26.86 5.70
CA PHE A 249 16.94 27.34 4.36
C PHE A 249 17.71 28.65 4.50
N GLU A 250 19.01 28.63 4.23
CA GLU A 250 19.75 29.84 3.91
C GLU A 250 19.00 30.52 2.76
N LYS A 251 18.57 31.76 3.00
CA LYS A 251 17.99 32.59 1.94
C LYS A 251 19.00 32.66 0.79
N PRO A 252 18.60 32.39 -0.46
CA PRO A 252 19.47 32.64 -1.58
C PRO A 252 19.82 34.14 -1.61
N GLU A 253 21.12 34.44 -1.59
CA GLU A 253 21.63 35.76 -1.92
C GLU A 253 21.16 36.11 -3.33
N PHE A 254 20.39 37.19 -3.43
CA PHE A 254 19.98 37.76 -4.70
C PHE A 254 21.23 38.33 -5.37
N ILE A 255 21.75 37.66 -6.40
CA ILE A 255 22.72 38.25 -7.31
C ILE A 255 21.90 39.01 -8.36
N GLU A 256 21.90 40.35 -8.28
CA GLU A 256 21.41 41.21 -9.36
C GLU A 256 22.35 41.08 -10.57
N GLU A 257 22.04 40.15 -11.47
CA GLU A 257 22.64 40.17 -12.81
C GLU A 257 21.82 41.05 -13.75
N ASN A 258 22.53 42.01 -14.34
CA ASN A 258 22.07 43.05 -15.26
C ASN A 258 21.14 42.54 -16.36
N ILE A 259 19.85 42.91 -16.29
CA ILE A 259 18.91 42.79 -17.40
C ILE A 259 19.11 44.01 -18.33
N PRO A 260 19.48 43.81 -19.62
CA PRO A 260 19.55 44.90 -20.59
C PRO A 260 18.14 45.44 -20.86
N LYS A 261 17.97 46.77 -20.78
CA LYS A 261 16.74 47.46 -21.15
C LYS A 261 16.46 47.26 -22.64
N LEU A 262 15.38 46.56 -22.97
CA LEU A 262 14.80 46.59 -24.31
C LEU A 262 14.00 47.90 -24.46
N GLU A 263 14.54 48.80 -25.26
CA GLU A 263 13.87 50.02 -25.68
C GLU A 263 12.67 49.69 -26.57
N LYS A 264 11.57 50.40 -26.30
CA LYS A 264 10.36 50.44 -27.13
C LYS A 264 10.73 50.93 -28.53
N VAL A 265 10.33 50.18 -29.56
CA VAL A 265 10.08 50.76 -30.88
C VAL A 265 8.59 50.64 -31.16
N VAL A 266 7.94 51.79 -31.13
CA VAL A 266 6.58 52.03 -31.58
C VAL A 266 6.67 52.46 -33.05
N SER A 267 6.04 51.69 -33.95
CA SER A 267 5.33 52.14 -35.15
C SER A 267 4.71 50.95 -35.85
#